data_AF-A0AAD5XVF3-F1
#
_entry.id   AF-A0AAD5XVF3-F1
#
_cell.length_a   1.000
_cell.length_b   1.000
_cell.length_c   1.000
_cell.angle_alpha   90.00
_cell.angle_beta   90.00
_cell.angle_gamma   90.00
#
_symmetry.space_group_name_H-M   'P 1'
#
loop_
_entity.id
_entity.type
_entity.pdbx_description
1 polymer ?
#
loop_
_entity_poly.entity_id
_entity_poly.type
_entity_poly.pdbx_seq_one_letter_code
_entity_poly.pdbx_strand_id
1 'polypeptide(L)'
;LLKSNDTNIYKAVLVGVLRVAKSGFLSDLNNLCVYPMFSDRFSSQFGFHEEEVQTLLQYYPIPPAFNEIKQWYNSYHAGNNISLYNPWSIVNICDKKTLKSYWLETGKKKI
;
A
#
# COMPACT_ATOMS: atom_id res chain seq x y z
N LEU A 1 18.09 4.66 -20.79
CA LEU A 1 18.11 3.59 -19.76
C LEU A 1 16.98 2.58 -19.97
N LEU A 2 15.71 3.00 -19.99
CA LEU A 2 14.57 2.08 -20.21
C LEU A 2 14.26 1.86 -21.70
N LYS A 3 14.02 2.94 -22.45
CA LYS A 3 13.55 2.88 -23.86
C LYS A 3 14.53 2.24 -24.85
N SER A 4 15.83 2.33 -24.57
CA SER A 4 16.92 1.90 -25.46
C SER A 4 17.59 0.59 -24.99
N ASN A 5 16.95 -0.17 -24.11
CA ASN A 5 17.51 -1.38 -23.49
C ASN A 5 16.55 -2.56 -23.62
N ASP A 6 16.01 -2.75 -24.81
CA ASP A 6 15.08 -3.83 -25.18
C ASP A 6 15.73 -5.22 -25.07
N THR A 7 17.06 -5.30 -25.18
CA THR A 7 17.81 -6.54 -24.97
C THR A 7 17.74 -7.05 -23.54
N ASN A 8 17.60 -6.18 -22.53
CA ASN A 8 17.60 -6.58 -21.12
C ASN A 8 16.29 -6.26 -20.38
N ILE A 9 15.43 -5.39 -20.92
CA ILE A 9 14.23 -4.91 -20.24
C ILE A 9 13.01 -5.13 -21.12
N TYR A 10 12.18 -6.09 -20.72
CA TYR A 10 10.86 -6.30 -21.34
C TYR A 10 9.77 -5.40 -20.75
N LYS A 11 9.77 -5.22 -19.42
CA LYS A 11 8.81 -4.38 -18.68
C LYS A 11 9.41 -3.92 -17.35
N ALA A 12 9.00 -2.74 -16.88
CA ALA A 12 9.33 -2.22 -15.56
C ALA A 12 8.05 -1.87 -14.79
N VAL A 13 8.06 -2.06 -13.47
CA VAL A 13 6.98 -1.64 -12.57
C VAL A 13 7.56 -0.60 -11.62
N LEU A 14 6.89 0.55 -11.52
CA LEU A 14 7.23 1.61 -10.59
C LEU A 14 6.08 1.77 -9.59
N VAL A 15 6.39 1.70 -8.30
CA VAL A 15 5.43 1.88 -7.20
C VAL A 15 5.82 3.13 -6.40
N GLY A 16 4.83 3.90 -5.97
CA GLY A 16 5.06 5.12 -5.22
C GLY A 16 3.77 5.86 -4.89
N VAL A 17 3.87 6.90 -4.07
CA VAL A 17 2.73 7.72 -3.63
C VAL A 17 2.33 8.73 -4.70
N LEU A 18 3.32 9.28 -5.42
CA LEU A 18 3.09 10.31 -6.43
C LEU A 18 2.81 9.68 -7.79
N ARG A 19 1.83 10.24 -8.49
CA ARG A 19 1.51 9.89 -9.86
C ARG A 19 2.62 10.38 -10.80
N VAL A 20 3.10 9.49 -11.67
CA VAL A 20 3.94 9.90 -12.81
C VAL A 20 3.06 10.61 -13.84
N ALA A 21 3.34 11.89 -14.07
CA ALA A 21 2.63 12.70 -15.06
C ALA A 21 3.32 12.58 -16.42
N LYS A 22 2.51 12.51 -17.48
CA LYS A 22 2.99 12.63 -18.86
C LYS A 22 3.09 14.13 -19.17
N SER A 23 4.29 14.71 -19.09
CA SER A 23 4.47 16.09 -19.56
C SER A 23 4.34 16.10 -21.08
N GLY A 24 3.43 16.92 -21.62
CA GLY A 24 3.06 16.91 -23.05
C GLY A 24 4.18 17.22 -24.03
N PHE A 25 5.37 17.59 -23.55
CA PHE A 25 6.51 18.00 -24.37
C PHE A 25 7.58 16.91 -24.53
N LEU A 26 7.63 15.90 -23.66
CA LEU A 26 8.68 14.87 -23.67
C LEU A 26 8.10 13.52 -24.13
N SER A 27 8.42 13.12 -25.36
CA SER A 27 8.07 11.81 -25.94
C SER A 27 8.97 10.67 -25.45
N ASP A 28 9.85 10.96 -24.49
CA ASP A 28 10.90 10.04 -24.03
C ASP A 28 10.38 8.90 -23.15
N LEU A 29 9.20 9.07 -22.52
CA LEU A 29 8.52 8.02 -21.75
C LEU A 29 7.14 7.72 -22.34
N ASN A 30 7.15 6.90 -23.39
CA ASN A 30 5.98 6.39 -24.09
C ASN A 30 5.50 5.04 -23.49
N ASN A 31 4.21 4.70 -23.67
CA ASN A 31 3.57 3.46 -23.17
C ASN A 31 3.41 3.33 -21.63
N LEU A 32 3.28 4.45 -20.91
CA LEU A 32 3.03 4.42 -19.47
C LEU A 32 1.57 4.02 -19.15
N CYS A 33 1.41 2.96 -18.36
CA CYS A 33 0.15 2.62 -17.70
C CYS A 33 0.24 3.03 -16.23
N VAL A 34 -0.71 3.85 -15.76
CA VAL A 34 -0.78 4.29 -14.36
C VAL A 34 -1.97 3.61 -13.70
N TYR A 35 -1.73 2.96 -12.56
CA TYR A 35 -2.76 2.27 -11.79
C TYR A 35 -2.83 2.83 -10.36
N PRO A 36 -3.68 3.86 -10.13
CA PRO A 36 -3.92 4.38 -8.79
C PRO A 36 -4.56 3.34 -7.88
N MET A 37 -4.51 3.57 -6.56
CA MET A 37 -5.17 2.73 -5.55
C MET A 37 -6.66 2.51 -5.80
N PHE A 38 -7.31 3.48 -6.43
CA PHE A 38 -8.73 3.42 -6.78
C PHE A 38 -9.01 2.76 -8.15
N SER A 39 -8.00 2.17 -8.79
CA SER A 39 -8.18 1.42 -10.05
C SER A 39 -8.35 -0.07 -9.79
N ASP A 40 -9.24 -0.69 -10.56
CA ASP A 40 -9.68 -2.07 -10.33
C ASP A 40 -8.55 -3.10 -10.43
N ARG A 41 -7.61 -2.89 -11.36
CA ARG A 41 -6.59 -3.91 -11.71
C ARG A 41 -5.70 -4.29 -10.54
N PHE A 42 -5.46 -3.38 -9.60
CA PHE A 42 -4.55 -3.58 -8.48
C PHE A 42 -5.12 -3.10 -7.14
N SER A 43 -6.41 -2.79 -7.06
CA SER A 43 -7.00 -2.19 -5.85
C SER A 43 -6.77 -3.03 -4.60
N SER A 44 -6.74 -4.37 -4.71
CA SER A 44 -6.47 -5.29 -3.60
C SER A 44 -5.00 -5.36 -3.16
N GLN A 45 -4.06 -4.71 -3.85
CA GLN A 45 -2.61 -4.89 -3.64
C GLN A 45 -1.97 -3.76 -2.81
N PHE A 46 -2.77 -2.82 -2.29
CA PHE A 46 -2.27 -1.63 -1.57
C PHE A 46 -2.26 -1.77 -0.04
N GLY A 47 -2.61 -2.94 0.48
CA GLY A 47 -2.76 -3.20 1.91
C GLY A 47 -2.91 -4.69 2.22
N PHE A 48 -3.12 -5.02 3.50
CA PHE A 48 -3.42 -6.39 3.91
C PHE A 48 -4.93 -6.65 3.88
N HIS A 49 -5.31 -7.87 3.54
CA HIS A 49 -6.66 -8.39 3.73
C HIS A 49 -6.86 -8.86 5.17
N GLU A 50 -8.12 -8.97 5.57
CA GLU A 50 -8.51 -9.46 6.89
C GLU A 50 -7.87 -10.82 7.22
N GLU A 51 -7.88 -11.76 6.27
CA GLU A 51 -7.31 -13.09 6.43
C GLU A 51 -5.79 -13.05 6.63
N GLU A 52 -5.09 -12.15 5.94
CA GLU A 52 -3.64 -11.96 6.09
C GLU A 52 -3.32 -11.38 7.47
N VAL A 53 -4.13 -10.42 7.94
CA VAL A 53 -4.00 -9.87 9.29
C VAL A 53 -4.26 -10.92 10.35
N GLN A 54 -5.34 -11.70 10.24
CA GLN A 54 -5.64 -12.78 11.19
C GLN A 54 -4.49 -13.79 11.24
N THR A 55 -3.96 -14.18 10.09
CA THR A 55 -2.78 -15.06 9.99
C THR A 55 -1.59 -14.46 10.73
N LEU A 56 -1.23 -13.20 10.45
CA LEU A 56 -0.12 -12.52 11.13
C LEU A 56 -0.32 -12.47 12.66
N LEU A 57 -1.54 -12.23 13.12
CA LEU A 57 -1.85 -12.17 14.55
C LEU A 57 -1.81 -13.53 15.24
N GLN A 58 -2.05 -14.63 14.51
CA GLN A 58 -1.83 -15.99 15.03
C GLN A 58 -0.34 -16.29 15.21
N TYR A 59 0.50 -15.88 14.24
CA TYR A 59 1.96 -16.06 14.33
C TYR A 59 2.60 -15.16 15.39
N TYR A 60 2.05 -13.97 15.56
CA TYR A 60 2.54 -12.95 16.47
C TYR A 60 1.46 -12.62 17.49
N PRO A 61 1.12 -13.54 18.43
CA PRO A 61 0.01 -13.35 19.35
C PRO A 61 0.10 -12.02 20.08
N ILE A 62 -1.02 -11.30 20.12
CA ILE A 62 -1.13 -9.95 20.69
C ILE A 62 -2.34 -9.96 21.64
N PRO A 63 -2.26 -9.31 22.82
CA PRO A 63 -3.37 -9.24 23.76
C PRO A 63 -4.68 -8.56 23.29
N PRO A 64 -4.73 -7.61 22.33
CA PRO A 64 -5.99 -7.05 21.86
C PRO A 64 -6.87 -8.08 21.17
N ALA A 65 -8.17 -8.01 21.41
CA ALA A 65 -9.13 -8.75 20.60
C ALA A 65 -9.03 -8.26 19.14
N PHE A 66 -9.05 -9.17 18.17
CA PHE A 66 -9.00 -8.86 16.73
C PHE A 66 -9.96 -7.72 16.32
N ASN A 67 -11.13 -7.65 16.95
CA ASN A 67 -12.11 -6.57 16.73
C ASN A 67 -11.56 -5.16 17.02
N GLU A 68 -10.71 -4.99 18.02
CA GLU A 68 -10.08 -3.70 18.31
C GLU A 68 -9.09 -3.34 17.20
N ILE A 69 -8.25 -4.29 16.76
CA ILE A 69 -7.31 -4.09 15.64
C ILE A 69 -8.07 -3.70 14.36
N LYS A 70 -9.20 -4.35 14.10
CA LYS A 70 -10.10 -4.03 12.97
C LYS A 70 -10.63 -2.61 13.05
N GLN A 71 -11.14 -2.18 14.20
CA GLN A 71 -11.64 -0.81 14.38
C GLN A 71 -10.56 0.25 14.16
N TRP A 72 -9.32 -0.03 14.57
CA TRP A 72 -8.22 0.92 14.45
C TRP A 72 -7.60 0.98 13.05
N TYR A 73 -7.50 -0.14 12.34
CA TYR A 73 -6.62 -0.26 11.18
C TYR A 73 -7.30 -0.68 9.86
N ASN A 74 -8.57 -1.08 9.86
CA ASN A 74 -9.33 -1.45 8.65
C ASN A 74 -10.01 -0.24 7.98
N SER A 75 -9.26 0.81 7.67
CA SER A 75 -9.80 2.06 7.11
C SER A 75 -9.25 2.41 5.72
N TYR A 76 -8.48 1.51 5.11
CA TYR A 76 -7.85 1.74 3.82
C TYR A 76 -8.79 1.29 2.70
N HIS A 77 -9.60 2.21 2.17
CA HIS A 77 -10.51 1.93 1.07
C HIS A 77 -9.82 2.05 -0.29
N ALA A 78 -9.83 0.97 -1.06
CA ALA A 78 -9.32 0.93 -2.43
C ALA A 78 -10.47 0.87 -3.45
N GLY A 79 -10.12 0.86 -4.74
CA GLY A 79 -11.10 0.66 -5.82
C GLY A 79 -11.96 -0.59 -5.60
N ASN A 80 -13.19 -0.58 -6.13
CA ASN A 80 -14.20 -1.64 -5.93
C ASN A 80 -14.70 -1.80 -4.48
N ASN A 81 -14.70 -0.73 -3.68
CA ASN A 81 -15.11 -0.76 -2.27
C ASN A 81 -14.36 -1.81 -1.42
N ILE A 82 -13.15 -2.17 -1.83
CA ILE A 82 -12.31 -3.10 -1.07
C ILE A 82 -11.80 -2.36 0.17
N SER A 83 -12.04 -2.94 1.34
CA SER A 83 -11.44 -2.49 2.60
C SER A 83 -10.17 -3.29 2.87
N LEU A 84 -9.08 -2.59 3.05
CA LEU A 84 -7.76 -3.13 3.36
C LEU A 84 -7.26 -2.54 4.67
N TYR A 85 -6.32 -3.26 5.28
CA TYR A 85 -5.59 -2.81 6.46
C TYR A 85 -4.30 -2.11 6.03
N ASN A 86 -4.00 -1.01 6.71
CA ASN A 86 -2.77 -0.26 6.47
C ASN A 86 -1.52 -1.11 6.83
N PRO A 87 -0.58 -1.35 5.90
CA PRO A 87 0.57 -2.20 6.16
C PRO A 87 1.46 -1.75 7.33
N TRP A 88 1.69 -0.44 7.44
CA TRP A 88 2.54 0.11 8.49
C TRP A 88 1.93 -0.11 9.88
N SER A 89 0.63 0.14 10.04
CA SER A 89 -0.08 -0.12 11.28
C SER A 89 -0.05 -1.61 11.68
N ILE A 90 -0.27 -2.53 10.72
CA ILE A 90 -0.25 -3.98 10.98
C ILE A 90 1.14 -4.47 11.40
N VAL A 91 2.19 -4.03 10.72
CA VAL A 91 3.56 -4.38 11.09
C VAL A 91 3.88 -3.87 12.50
N ASN A 92 3.51 -2.63 12.82
CA ASN A 92 3.80 -2.03 14.13
C ASN A 92 3.03 -2.69 15.27
N ILE A 93 1.75 -3.06 15.08
CA ILE A 93 1.02 -3.79 16.14
C ILE A 93 1.64 -5.17 16.35
N CYS A 94 2.03 -5.88 15.27
CA CYS A 94 2.70 -7.18 15.37
C CYS A 94 4.02 -7.11 16.12
N ASP A 95 4.80 -6.06 15.91
CA ASP A 95 6.09 -5.82 16.58
C ASP A 95 5.93 -5.31 18.03
N LYS A 96 5.26 -4.17 18.20
CA LYS A 96 5.19 -3.43 19.47
C LYS A 96 4.10 -3.90 20.42
N LYS A 97 3.19 -4.76 19.96
CA LYS A 97 2.07 -5.33 20.73
C LYS A 97 1.15 -4.31 21.42
N THR A 98 1.14 -3.07 20.96
CA THR A 98 0.37 -1.97 21.56
C THR A 98 -0.46 -1.25 20.50
N LEU A 99 -1.74 -1.04 20.80
CA LEU A 99 -2.64 -0.26 19.95
C LEU A 99 -2.28 1.22 20.02
N LYS A 100 -1.88 1.79 18.89
CA LYS A 100 -1.52 3.21 18.73
C LYS A 100 -1.85 3.72 17.33
N SER A 101 -1.85 5.04 17.15
CA SER A 101 -2.07 5.71 15.87
C SER A 101 -0.84 5.68 14.95
N TYR A 102 -0.34 4.50 14.60
CA TYR A 102 0.88 4.32 13.78
C TYR A 102 0.82 5.03 12.42
N TRP A 103 -0.38 5.19 11.84
CA TRP A 103 -0.59 5.92 10.60
C TRP A 103 -0.25 7.42 10.70
N LEU A 104 -0.51 8.06 11.84
CA LEU A 104 -0.23 9.49 12.02
C LEU A 104 1.28 9.74 12.19
N GLU A 105 2.03 8.74 12.64
CA GLU A 105 3.49 8.84 12.81
C GLU A 105 4.24 8.90 11.47
N THR A 106 3.65 8.40 10.38
CA THR A 106 4.25 8.47 9.03
C THR A 106 4.01 9.81 8.33
N GLY A 107 3.15 10.67 8.89
CA GLY A 107 2.67 11.91 8.26
C GLY A 107 3.15 13.20 8.91
N LYS A 108 4.26 13.21 9.67
CA LYS A 108 4.78 14.45 10.27
C LYS A 108 5.11 15.47 9.16
N LYS A 109 4.24 16.47 9.00
CA LYS A 109 4.64 17.79 8.51
C LYS A 109 5.75 18.27 9.45
N LYS A 110 6.98 18.39 8.94
CA LYS A 110 7.90 19.39 9.49
C LYS A 110 7.17 20.74 9.33
N ILE A 111 6.76 21.32 10.44
CA ILE A 111 6.45 22.75 10.52
C ILE A 111 7.77 23.49 10.35
#